data_AF-A0A192YDY3-F1
#
_entry.id   AF-A0A192YDY3-F1
#
_cell.length_a   1.000
_cell.length_b   1.000
_cell.length_c   1.000
_cell.angle_alpha   90.00
_cell.angle_beta   90.00
_cell.angle_gamma   90.00
#
_symmetry.space_group_name_H-M   'P 1'
#
loop_
_entity.id
_entity.type
_entity.pdbx_description
1 polymer ?
#
loop_
_entity_poly.entity_id
_entity_poly.type
_entity_poly.pdbx_seq_one_letter_code
_entity_poly.pdbx_strand_id
1 'polypeptide(L)'
;WLPKAMAAPTPVSCLVHSSTLVTAGVMLMDCYVYVSLSSDVLSFIFYFGFFTMLFSGFCALVEQDAKKIVALSTMSQIGFSFLAIGSGFHYLSYVHMIGHSFFKSLLFMQMGYL
;
A
#
# COMPACT_ATOMS: atom_id res chain seq x y z
N TRP A 1 -9.73 3.80 7.92
CA TRP A 1 -9.85 5.15 7.30
C TRP A 1 -9.79 5.05 5.77
N LEU A 2 -8.89 4.22 5.22
CA LEU A 2 -8.64 4.13 3.79
C LEU A 2 -9.87 3.77 2.93
N PRO A 3 -10.74 2.80 3.28
CA PRO A 3 -11.97 2.55 2.52
C PRO A 3 -13.01 3.68 2.63
N LYS A 4 -13.00 4.43 3.74
CA LYS A 4 -13.89 5.59 3.94
C LYS A 4 -13.47 6.79 3.08
N ALA A 5 -12.19 6.87 2.69
CA ALA A 5 -11.68 7.94 1.84
C ALA A 5 -12.14 7.83 0.37
N MET A 6 -12.75 6.70 -0.01
CA MET A 6 -13.34 6.50 -1.35
C MET A 6 -14.62 7.29 -1.62
N ALA A 7 -15.07 8.11 -0.67
CA ALA A 7 -16.12 9.12 -0.88
C ALA A 7 -15.63 10.31 -1.75
N ALA A 8 -14.31 10.50 -1.87
CA ALA A 8 -13.72 11.52 -2.72
C ALA A 8 -13.93 11.23 -4.22
N PRO A 9 -13.93 12.26 -5.09
CA PRO A 9 -14.02 12.05 -6.54
C PRO A 9 -12.85 11.20 -7.06
N THR A 10 -13.12 10.43 -8.10
CA THR A 10 -12.20 9.41 -8.67
C THR A 10 -10.80 9.91 -9.05
N PRO A 11 -10.60 11.12 -9.61
CA PRO A 11 -9.25 11.63 -9.84
C PRO A 11 -8.49 11.92 -8.54
N VAL A 12 -9.18 12.34 -7.48
CA VAL A 12 -8.58 12.60 -6.16
C VAL A 12 -8.22 11.28 -5.49
N SER A 13 -9.09 10.27 -5.53
CA SER A 13 -8.77 8.95 -5.00
C SER A 13 -7.62 8.29 -5.75
N CYS A 14 -7.53 8.49 -7.08
CA CYS A 14 -6.41 8.04 -7.90
C CYS A 14 -5.09 8.60 -7.36
N LEU A 15 -4.99 9.91 -7.17
CA LEU A 15 -3.73 10.55 -6.77
C LEU A 15 -3.36 10.22 -5.31
N VAL A 16 -4.33 10.27 -4.39
CA VAL A 16 -4.08 10.09 -2.95
C VAL A 16 -3.76 8.64 -2.62
N HIS A 17 -4.48 7.68 -3.20
CA HIS A 17 -4.37 6.26 -2.84
C HIS A 17 -3.39 5.46 -3.69
N SER A 18 -2.88 6.00 -4.80
CA SER A 18 -1.88 5.32 -5.63
C SER A 18 -0.46 5.83 -5.43
N SER A 19 -0.26 7.16 -5.45
CA SER A 19 1.07 7.73 -5.70
C SER A 19 1.64 8.59 -4.58
N THR A 20 0.80 9.14 -3.69
CA THR A 20 1.24 10.18 -2.74
C THR A 20 1.12 9.79 -1.27
N LEU A 21 -0.10 9.77 -0.72
CA LEU A 21 -0.27 9.70 0.74
C LEU A 21 0.18 8.36 1.31
N VAL A 22 -0.12 7.28 0.62
CA VAL A 22 0.18 5.94 1.13
C VAL A 22 1.59 5.46 0.79
N THR A 23 2.24 6.11 -0.18
CA THR A 23 3.63 5.85 -0.54
C THR A 23 4.61 6.60 0.38
N ALA A 24 4.21 7.76 0.90
CA ALA A 24 5.01 8.56 1.83
C ALA A 24 5.46 7.78 3.08
N GLY A 25 4.58 6.95 3.65
CA GLY A 25 4.92 6.13 4.83
C GLY A 25 5.97 5.06 4.53
N VAL A 26 5.90 4.44 3.34
CA VAL A 26 6.88 3.43 2.90
C VAL A 26 8.22 4.10 2.58
N MET A 27 8.21 5.23 1.88
CA MET A 27 9.43 5.98 1.56
C MET A 27 10.14 6.49 2.82
N LEU A 28 9.38 6.98 3.81
CA LEU A 28 9.96 7.37 5.10
C LEU A 28 10.68 6.20 5.78
N MET A 29 10.07 5.02 5.80
CA MET A 29 10.70 3.84 6.39
C MET A 29 11.93 3.39 5.62
N ASP A 30 11.90 3.41 4.29
CA ASP A 30 13.10 3.14 3.48
C ASP A 30 14.22 4.14 3.80
N CYS A 31 13.92 5.43 4.02
CA CYS A 31 14.92 6.41 4.47
C CYS A 31 15.50 6.09 5.87
N TYR A 32 14.67 5.65 6.82
CA TYR A 32 15.12 5.32 8.18
C TYR A 32 15.90 4.01 8.28
N VAL A 33 15.70 3.06 7.37
CA VAL A 33 16.50 1.82 7.43
C VAL A 33 17.97 2.08 7.11
N TYR A 34 18.26 3.08 6.26
CA TYR A 34 19.62 3.58 6.07
C TYR A 34 20.23 4.21 7.34
N VAL A 35 19.41 4.53 8.35
CA VAL A 35 19.82 5.10 9.65
C VAL A 35 20.00 4.02 10.74
N SER A 36 20.09 2.74 10.35
CA SER A 36 20.35 1.58 11.24
C SER A 36 19.22 1.27 12.24
N LEU A 37 18.13 0.66 11.74
CA LEU A 37 17.10 0.08 12.60
C LEU A 37 17.61 -1.18 13.33
N SER A 38 17.17 -1.40 14.56
CA SER A 38 17.43 -2.63 15.31
C SER A 38 16.72 -3.84 14.71
N SER A 39 17.27 -5.04 14.93
CA SER A 39 16.69 -6.31 14.47
C SER A 39 15.26 -6.52 14.96
N ASP A 40 14.98 -6.11 16.20
CA ASP A 40 13.66 -6.28 16.81
C ASP A 40 12.62 -5.42 16.09
N VAL A 41 12.98 -4.18 15.72
CA VAL A 41 12.09 -3.28 14.97
C VAL A 41 11.84 -3.81 13.56
N LEU A 42 12.86 -4.33 12.87
CA LEU A 42 12.69 -4.95 11.55
C LEU A 42 11.76 -6.16 11.60
N SER A 43 11.90 -7.00 12.63
CA SER A 43 11.02 -8.16 12.84
C SER A 43 9.56 -7.72 13.09
N PHE A 44 9.36 -6.65 13.86
CA PHE A 44 8.03 -6.09 14.09
C PHE A 44 7.40 -5.56 12.80
N ILE A 45 8.16 -4.81 12.00
CA ILE A 45 7.72 -4.29 10.70
C ILE A 45 7.34 -5.44 9.77
N PHE A 46 8.13 -6.53 9.75
CA PHE A 46 7.86 -7.71 8.93
C PHE A 46 6.49 -8.33 9.27
N TYR A 47 6.25 -8.65 10.55
CA TYR A 47 4.99 -9.27 10.96
C TYR A 47 3.80 -8.32 10.75
N PHE A 48 3.99 -7.03 11.00
CA PHE A 48 2.95 -6.04 10.77
C PHE A 48 2.57 -5.93 9.28
N GLY A 49 3.57 -5.90 8.39
CA GLY A 49 3.36 -5.94 6.94
C GLY A 49 2.64 -7.22 6.49
N PHE A 50 3.03 -8.37 7.03
CA PHE A 50 2.41 -9.66 6.73
C PHE A 50 0.92 -9.71 7.12
N PHE A 51 0.60 -9.35 8.36
CA PHE A 51 -0.79 -9.38 8.83
C PHE A 51 -1.66 -8.35 8.10
N THR A 52 -1.13 -7.15 7.82
CA THR A 52 -1.88 -6.13 7.07
C THR A 52 -2.16 -6.58 5.64
N MET A 53 -1.19 -7.20 4.97
CA MET A 53 -1.35 -7.75 3.62
C MET A 53 -2.46 -8.81 3.57
N LEU A 54 -2.42 -9.77 4.48
CA LEU A 54 -3.42 -10.85 4.52
C LEU A 54 -4.81 -10.33 4.88
N PHE A 55 -4.91 -9.50 5.93
CA PHE A 55 -6.20 -9.01 6.41
C PHE A 55 -6.92 -8.18 5.36
N SER A 56 -6.23 -7.24 4.70
CA SER A 56 -6.85 -6.44 3.65
C SER A 56 -7.19 -7.28 2.42
N GLY A 57 -6.41 -8.32 2.11
CA GLY A 57 -6.73 -9.31 1.08
C GLY A 57 -8.03 -10.05 1.35
N PHE A 58 -8.22 -10.57 2.57
CA PHE A 58 -9.47 -11.23 2.95
C PHE A 58 -10.66 -10.27 2.95
N CYS A 59 -10.51 -9.04 3.45
CA CYS A 59 -11.57 -8.05 3.38
C CYS A 59 -11.96 -7.70 1.93
N ALA A 60 -10.99 -7.63 1.01
CA ALA A 60 -11.25 -7.31 -0.39
C ALA A 60 -12.12 -8.36 -1.10
N LEU A 61 -12.07 -9.62 -0.67
CA LEU A 61 -12.87 -10.71 -1.23
C LEU A 61 -14.35 -10.63 -0.85
N VAL A 62 -14.68 -9.95 0.25
CA VAL A 62 -16.06 -9.86 0.77
C VAL A 62 -16.72 -8.53 0.37
N GLU A 63 -15.94 -7.51 0.04
CA GLU A 63 -16.44 -6.21 -0.39
C GLU A 63 -17.16 -6.27 -1.74
N GLN A 64 -18.26 -5.51 -1.85
CA GLN A 64 -19.09 -5.43 -3.05
C GLN A 64 -18.79 -4.17 -3.89
N ASP A 65 -18.28 -3.10 -3.26
CA ASP A 65 -17.99 -1.85 -3.95
C ASP A 65 -16.62 -1.90 -4.65
N ALA A 66 -16.61 -1.78 -5.98
CA ALA A 66 -15.38 -1.84 -6.77
C ALA A 66 -14.28 -0.87 -6.28
N LYS A 67 -14.63 0.38 -5.94
CA LYS A 67 -13.67 1.36 -5.41
C LYS A 67 -13.05 0.92 -4.08
N LYS A 68 -13.83 0.27 -3.20
CA LYS A 68 -13.32 -0.25 -1.93
C LYS A 68 -12.45 -1.49 -2.13
N ILE A 69 -12.77 -2.35 -3.10
CA ILE A 69 -11.92 -3.49 -3.47
C ILE A 69 -10.56 -2.96 -3.96
N VAL A 70 -10.54 -1.93 -4.81
CA VAL A 70 -9.29 -1.30 -5.25
C VAL A 70 -8.55 -0.67 -4.06
N ALA A 71 -9.27 -0.02 -3.13
CA ALA A 71 -8.70 0.53 -1.88
C ALA A 71 -8.05 -0.53 -0.99
N LEU A 72 -8.71 -1.67 -0.78
CA LEU A 72 -8.18 -2.74 0.06
C LEU A 72 -7.00 -3.44 -0.60
N SER A 73 -7.04 -3.54 -1.93
CA SER A 73 -5.90 -4.04 -2.69
C SER A 73 -4.76 -3.02 -2.83
N THR A 74 -4.90 -1.73 -2.47
CA THR A 74 -3.73 -0.87 -2.23
C THR A 74 -3.15 -1.19 -0.86
N MET A 75 -4.01 -1.28 0.16
CA MET A 75 -3.60 -1.62 1.52
C MET A 75 -2.81 -2.94 1.60
N SER A 76 -3.17 -3.96 0.79
CA SER A 76 -2.40 -5.20 0.73
C SER A 76 -1.00 -5.03 0.14
N GLN A 77 -0.86 -4.23 -0.91
CA GLN A 77 0.42 -3.99 -1.59
C GLN A 77 1.36 -3.15 -0.73
N ILE A 78 0.82 -2.20 0.03
CA ILE A 78 1.60 -1.48 1.03
C ILE A 78 2.07 -2.43 2.14
N GLY A 79 1.20 -3.33 2.61
CA GLY A 79 1.59 -4.39 3.53
C GLY A 79 2.74 -5.25 2.99
N PHE A 80 2.72 -5.58 1.69
CA PHE A 80 3.82 -6.25 1.00
C PHE A 80 5.12 -5.41 1.02
N SER A 81 5.06 -4.11 0.74
CA SER A 81 6.24 -3.23 0.82
C SER A 81 6.83 -3.19 2.25
N PHE A 82 5.99 -3.11 3.28
CA PHE A 82 6.46 -3.20 4.68
C PHE A 82 7.06 -4.56 5.01
N LEU A 83 6.49 -5.66 4.50
CA LEU A 83 7.08 -6.99 4.64
C LEU A 83 8.48 -7.04 4.01
N ALA A 84 8.63 -6.52 2.79
CA ALA A 84 9.92 -6.46 2.08
C ALA A 84 10.97 -5.65 2.87
N ILE A 85 10.58 -4.48 3.42
CA ILE A 85 11.43 -3.66 4.30
C ILE A 85 11.84 -4.44 5.55
N GLY A 86 10.91 -5.11 6.23
CA GLY A 86 11.19 -5.90 7.44
C GLY A 86 12.14 -7.08 7.18
N SER A 87 12.14 -7.63 5.96
CA SER A 87 13.09 -8.66 5.51
C SER A 87 14.44 -8.11 5.00
N GLY A 88 14.63 -6.79 5.00
CA GLY A 88 15.86 -6.13 4.53
C GLY A 88 15.94 -5.89 3.01
N PHE A 89 14.88 -6.19 2.25
CA PHE A 89 14.85 -6.00 0.79
C PHE A 89 14.31 -4.61 0.40
N HIS A 90 15.03 -3.56 0.77
CA HIS A 90 14.64 -2.16 0.50
C HIS A 90 14.49 -1.85 -0.99
N TYR A 91 15.44 -2.31 -1.81
CA TYR A 91 15.39 -2.07 -3.25
C TYR A 91 14.13 -2.71 -3.88
N LEU A 92 13.72 -3.89 -3.40
CA LEU A 92 12.51 -4.57 -3.85
C LEU A 92 11.26 -3.77 -3.47
N SER A 93 11.18 -3.29 -2.22
CA SER A 93 10.11 -2.40 -1.75
C SER A 93 9.98 -1.17 -2.66
N TYR A 94 11.10 -0.48 -2.92
CA TYR A 94 11.11 0.71 -3.76
C TYR A 94 10.64 0.47 -5.19
N VAL A 95 11.18 -0.56 -5.86
CA VAL A 95 10.76 -0.91 -7.23
C VAL A 95 9.27 -1.31 -7.25
N HIS A 96 8.82 -2.07 -6.25
CA HIS A 96 7.42 -2.45 -6.12
C HIS A 96 6.51 -1.22 -5.97
N MET A 97 6.90 -0.24 -5.16
CA MET A 97 6.14 1.00 -4.96
C MET A 97 5.98 1.82 -6.25
N ILE A 98 7.02 1.88 -7.08
CA ILE A 98 6.92 2.53 -8.39
C ILE A 98 5.88 1.80 -9.25
N GLY A 99 6.00 0.49 -9.40
CA GLY A 99 5.05 -0.32 -10.17
C GLY A 99 3.61 -0.17 -9.65
N HIS A 100 3.43 -0.25 -8.34
CA HIS A 100 2.15 -0.06 -7.67
C HIS A 100 1.50 1.28 -8.03
N SER A 101 2.26 2.38 -8.02
CA SER A 101 1.73 3.71 -8.34
C SER A 101 1.18 3.79 -9.77
N PHE A 102 1.86 3.18 -10.75
CA PHE A 102 1.39 3.10 -12.14
C PHE A 102 0.14 2.22 -12.27
N PHE A 103 0.18 0.98 -11.77
CA PHE A 103 -0.94 0.06 -11.94
C PHE A 103 -2.20 0.53 -11.19
N LYS A 104 -2.07 1.09 -9.99
CA LYS A 104 -3.22 1.55 -9.20
C LYS A 104 -3.83 2.82 -9.74
N SER A 105 -3.02 3.76 -10.25
CA SER A 105 -3.58 4.96 -10.87
C SER A 105 -4.43 4.61 -12.09
N LEU A 106 -3.98 3.66 -12.92
CA LEU A 106 -4.77 3.14 -14.05
C LEU A 106 -6.07 2.49 -13.60
N LEU A 107 -6.03 1.61 -12.58
CA LEU A 107 -7.23 0.95 -12.05
C LEU A 107 -8.25 1.96 -11.50
N PHE A 108 -7.81 2.97 -10.75
CA PHE A 108 -8.73 4.00 -10.24
C PHE A 108 -9.34 4.86 -11.35
N MET A 109 -8.57 5.17 -12.41
CA MET A 109 -9.11 5.89 -13.57
C MET A 109 -10.16 5.06 -14.31
N GLN A 110 -9.91 3.76 -14.53
CA GLN A 110 -10.88 2.86 -15.17
C GLN A 110 -12.18 2.75 -14.36
N MET A 111 -12.09 2.65 -13.03
CA MET A 111 -13.25 2.62 -12.13
C MET A 111 -13.98 3.97 -12.02
N GLY A 112 -13.42 5.04 -12.56
CA GLY A 112 -14.12 6.32 -12.68
C GLY A 112 -14.85 6.51 -14.00
N TYR A 113 -14.53 5.69 -15.00
CA TYR A 113 -15.24 5.66 -16.27
C TYR A 113 -16.46 4.72 -16.25
N LEU A 114 -16.33 3.59 -15.55
CA LEU A 114 -17.43 2.64 -15.25
C LEU A 114 -18.39 3.21 -14.21
#